data_AF-A0A7L2IL51-F1
#
_entry.id   AF-A0A7L2IL51-F1
#
_cell.length_a   1.000
_cell.length_b   1.000
_cell.length_c   1.000
_cell.angle_alpha   90.00
_cell.angle_beta   90.00
_cell.angle_gamma   90.00
#
_symmetry.space_group_name_H-M   'P 1'
#
loop_
_entity.id
_entity.type
_entity.pdbx_description
1 polymer ?
#
loop_
_entity_poly.entity_id
_entity_poly.type
_entity_poly.pdbx_seq_one_letter_code
_entity_poly.pdbx_strand_id
1 'polypeptide(L)'
;GSARKLEVRVRLYCRSVLLNHWVHRSDSAFWLTRILKPWPIVNQARLLYIIFGPVSPLDGHVVWQKMVEGPTDESCLKGLAEAIKLLYDTEAREWTADDVISLLDELSVVPREWLLENSARLLILSGNSICFTFLASKAVNGRALELARLMVFLTLVCEKDLYCMDWAVKMMQKICKVFATPGERNNFLQCVENAFAHMAMDMLQAVLAGDRDAEDSSFFNLFHLMNAQASFHKEILYLTMGATTT
;
A
#
# COMPACT_ATOMS: atom_id res chain seq x y z
N GLY A 1 9.48 11.03 15.47
CA GLY A 1 9.83 12.27 14.75
C GLY A 1 10.64 13.29 15.56
N SER A 2 10.59 13.30 16.90
CA SER A 2 11.28 14.32 17.71
C SER A 2 12.71 13.97 18.12
N ALA A 3 13.07 12.68 18.14
CA ALA A 3 14.37 12.20 18.63
C ALA A 3 15.15 11.43 17.54
N ARG A 4 15.50 12.13 16.43
CA ARG A 4 16.13 11.53 15.23
C ARG A 4 17.34 10.64 15.54
N LYS A 5 18.22 11.07 16.45
CA LYS A 5 19.39 10.30 16.88
C LYS A 5 19.01 8.99 17.59
N LEU A 6 17.94 9.00 18.38
CA LEU A 6 17.45 7.81 19.06
C LEU A 6 16.81 6.84 18.06
N GLU A 7 16.03 7.34 17.10
CA GLU A 7 15.41 6.53 16.04
C GLU A 7 16.48 5.76 15.24
N VAL A 8 17.57 6.42 14.86
CA VAL A 8 18.72 5.77 14.18
C VAL A 8 19.37 4.71 15.07
N ARG A 9 19.58 5.00 16.36
CA ARG A 9 20.17 4.01 17.29
C ARG A 9 19.27 2.78 17.45
N VAL A 10 17.97 2.98 17.62
CA VAL A 10 16.98 1.89 17.73
C VAL A 10 16.99 1.06 16.45
N ARG A 11 16.94 1.71 15.29
CA ARG A 11 17.00 1.03 13.99
C ARG A 11 18.26 0.19 13.83
N LEU A 12 19.43 0.78 14.08
CA LEU A 12 20.71 0.08 13.96
C LEU A 12 20.82 -1.07 14.95
N TYR A 13 20.37 -0.89 16.19
CA TYR A 13 20.37 -1.96 17.18
C TYR A 13 19.45 -3.11 16.77
N CYS A 14 18.19 -2.83 16.43
CA CYS A 14 17.25 -3.87 16.00
C CYS A 14 17.76 -4.60 14.74
N ARG A 15 18.23 -3.87 13.72
CA ARG A 15 18.69 -4.49 12.47
C ARG A 15 20.01 -5.25 12.66
N SER A 16 21.02 -4.59 13.19
CA SER A 16 22.40 -5.08 13.25
C SER A 16 22.74 -5.89 14.49
N VAL A 17 21.77 -6.16 15.38
CA VAL A 17 21.98 -7.06 16.53
C VAL A 17 20.92 -8.15 16.54
N LEU A 18 19.66 -7.81 16.25
CA LEU A 18 18.54 -8.73 16.45
C LEU A 18 17.98 -9.35 15.16
N LEU A 19 18.17 -8.76 13.97
CA LEU A 19 17.42 -9.18 12.77
C LEU A 19 18.29 -9.67 11.60
N ASN A 20 19.40 -9.00 11.29
CA ASN A 20 20.16 -9.24 10.05
C ASN A 20 21.04 -10.50 10.06
N HIS A 21 21.24 -11.15 11.22
CA HIS A 21 22.22 -12.24 11.36
C HIS A 21 21.66 -13.63 11.11
N TRP A 22 20.34 -13.75 10.96
CA TRP A 22 19.70 -15.05 10.92
C TRP A 22 19.61 -15.59 9.50
N VAL A 23 20.04 -16.85 9.33
CA VAL A 23 19.93 -17.57 8.06
C VAL A 23 18.50 -18.05 7.82
N HIS A 24 17.78 -18.40 8.89
CA HIS A 24 16.39 -18.84 8.82
C HIS A 24 15.42 -17.68 8.99
N ARG A 25 14.44 -17.58 8.08
CA ARG A 25 13.37 -16.58 8.16
C ARG A 25 12.58 -16.67 9.48
N SER A 26 12.40 -17.87 10.02
CA SER A 26 11.72 -18.10 11.31
C SER A 26 12.35 -17.34 12.46
N ASP A 27 13.68 -17.22 12.49
CA ASP A 27 14.40 -16.55 13.57
C ASP A 27 14.25 -15.03 13.46
N SER A 28 14.38 -14.46 12.26
CA SER A 28 14.10 -13.05 12.02
C SER A 28 12.65 -12.69 12.40
N ALA A 29 11.70 -13.57 12.08
CA ALA A 29 10.31 -13.39 12.46
C ALA A 29 10.09 -13.44 13.97
N PHE A 30 10.73 -14.40 14.66
CA PHE A 30 10.67 -14.51 16.11
C PHE A 30 11.16 -13.22 16.78
N TRP A 31 12.34 -12.72 16.39
CA TRP A 31 12.89 -11.50 16.98
C TRP A 31 12.07 -10.26 16.65
N LEU A 32 11.57 -10.14 15.42
CA LEU A 32 10.68 -9.04 15.07
C LEU A 32 9.40 -9.07 15.91
N THR A 33 8.84 -10.25 16.14
CA THR A 33 7.67 -10.45 17.00
C THR A 33 7.96 -10.03 18.44
N ARG A 34 9.10 -10.42 19.01
CA ARG A 34 9.51 -10.02 20.37
C ARG A 34 9.77 -8.53 20.50
N ILE A 35 10.20 -7.86 19.43
CA ILE A 35 10.37 -6.41 19.41
C ILE A 35 9.01 -5.70 19.41
N LEU A 36 8.02 -6.20 18.67
CA LEU A 36 6.75 -5.52 18.44
C LEU A 36 5.67 -5.86 19.48
N LYS A 37 5.36 -7.14 19.72
CA LYS A 37 4.22 -7.58 20.53
C LYS A 37 4.14 -7.00 21.96
N PRO A 38 5.25 -6.64 22.64
CA PRO A 38 5.16 -5.99 23.95
C PRO A 38 4.48 -4.61 23.93
N TRP A 39 4.33 -3.98 22.77
CA TRP A 39 3.82 -2.62 22.64
C TRP A 39 2.36 -2.58 22.16
N PRO A 40 1.59 -1.53 22.48
CA PRO A 40 0.30 -1.26 21.84
C PRO A 40 0.43 -1.12 20.31
N ILE A 41 -0.60 -1.46 19.55
CA ILE A 41 -0.57 -1.54 18.08
C ILE A 41 -0.03 -0.28 17.39
N VAL A 42 -0.41 0.92 17.86
CA VAL A 42 0.09 2.22 17.36
C VAL A 42 1.63 2.31 17.49
N ASN A 43 2.17 1.82 18.61
CA ASN A 43 3.60 1.81 18.85
C ASN A 43 4.30 0.69 18.08
N GLN A 44 3.61 -0.43 17.80
CA GLN A 44 4.12 -1.46 16.89
C GLN A 44 4.31 -0.88 15.47
N ALA A 45 3.31 -0.18 14.94
CA ALA A 45 3.39 0.48 13.64
C ALA A 45 4.54 1.50 13.59
N ARG A 46 4.66 2.36 14.62
CA ARG A 46 5.76 3.32 14.75
C ARG A 46 7.12 2.64 14.77
N LEU A 47 7.29 1.59 15.57
CA LEU A 47 8.54 0.85 15.66
C LEU A 47 8.88 0.15 14.34
N LEU A 48 7.89 -0.47 13.69
CA LEU A 48 8.10 -1.09 12.38
C LEU A 48 8.58 -0.07 11.35
N TYR A 49 7.97 1.12 11.31
CA TYR A 49 8.42 2.21 10.45
C TYR A 49 9.82 2.72 10.81
N ILE A 50 10.15 2.85 12.10
CA ILE A 50 11.50 3.24 12.54
C ILE A 50 12.55 2.22 12.08
N ILE A 51 12.23 0.93 12.11
CA ILE A 51 13.16 -0.15 11.76
C ILE A 51 13.30 -0.33 10.24
N PHE A 52 12.19 -0.20 9.49
CA PHE A 52 12.13 -0.59 8.08
C PHE A 52 11.66 0.48 7.10
N GLY A 53 11.06 1.58 7.58
CA GLY A 53 10.57 2.66 6.73
C GLY A 53 11.68 3.45 6.04
N PRO A 54 11.35 4.34 5.09
CA PRO A 54 12.32 5.11 4.30
C PRO A 54 13.35 5.89 5.15
N VAL A 55 14.59 5.93 4.68
CA VAL A 55 15.69 6.67 5.31
C VAL A 55 16.35 7.63 4.33
N SER A 56 16.92 8.71 4.86
CA SER A 56 17.74 9.64 4.12
C SER A 56 19.06 8.98 3.75
N PRO A 57 19.50 9.01 2.47
CA PRO A 57 20.76 8.41 2.04
C PRO A 57 21.98 9.12 2.61
N LEU A 58 21.84 10.37 3.06
CA LEU A 58 22.95 11.20 3.55
C LEU A 58 23.35 10.86 4.99
N ASP A 59 22.37 10.60 5.85
CA ASP A 59 22.57 10.51 7.30
C ASP A 59 21.84 9.32 7.97
N GLY A 60 21.09 8.53 7.19
CA GLY A 60 20.37 7.36 7.68
C GLY A 60 19.16 7.69 8.57
N HIS A 61 18.77 8.96 8.69
CA HIS A 61 17.59 9.34 9.48
C HIS A 61 16.31 8.83 8.83
N VAL A 62 15.35 8.43 9.66
CA VAL A 62 14.01 8.01 9.23
C VAL A 62 13.26 9.22 8.65
N VAL A 63 12.79 9.09 7.40
CA VAL A 63 12.09 10.16 6.69
C VAL A 63 10.59 9.90 6.74
N TRP A 64 9.95 10.39 7.80
CA TRP A 64 8.51 10.22 8.01
C TRP A 64 7.66 10.91 6.94
N GLN A 65 8.10 12.08 6.46
CA GLN A 65 7.35 12.83 5.46
C GLN A 65 7.33 12.19 4.07
N LYS A 66 8.24 11.23 3.80
CA LYS A 66 8.33 10.55 2.50
C LYS A 66 7.01 9.86 2.14
N MET A 67 6.23 9.39 3.13
CA MET A 67 4.94 8.77 2.88
C MET A 67 3.76 9.75 2.69
N VAL A 68 3.96 11.03 3.01
CA VAL A 68 2.88 12.04 3.13
C VAL A 68 3.00 13.13 2.07
N GLU A 69 4.21 13.56 1.74
CA GLU A 69 4.45 14.74 0.89
C GLU A 69 4.48 14.40 -0.61
N GLY A 70 4.87 13.19 -0.99
CA GLY A 70 4.93 12.80 -2.40
C GLY A 70 5.07 11.30 -2.64
N PRO A 71 5.02 10.87 -3.92
CA PRO A 71 5.24 9.48 -4.30
C PRO A 71 6.59 8.95 -3.79
N THR A 72 6.56 7.76 -3.20
CA THR A 72 7.73 7.05 -2.69
C THR A 72 8.15 5.95 -3.64
N ASP A 73 9.46 5.84 -3.91
CA ASP A 73 10.05 4.79 -4.73
C ASP A 73 9.89 3.39 -4.12
N GLU A 74 9.76 2.38 -4.97
CA GLU A 74 9.66 0.97 -4.58
C GLU A 74 10.79 0.55 -3.62
N SER A 75 12.03 0.93 -3.95
CA SER A 75 13.23 0.57 -3.19
C SER A 75 13.18 1.04 -1.72
N CYS A 76 12.50 2.15 -1.46
CA CYS A 76 12.35 2.72 -0.12
C CYS A 76 11.34 1.95 0.73
N LEU A 77 10.37 1.28 0.10
CA LEU A 77 9.31 0.51 0.76
C LEU A 77 9.63 -0.97 0.87
N LYS A 78 10.58 -1.48 0.07
CA LYS A 78 10.95 -2.89 0.03
C LYS A 78 11.20 -3.50 1.40
N GLY A 79 12.02 -2.84 2.23
CA GLY A 79 12.32 -3.34 3.58
C GLY A 79 11.10 -3.42 4.49
N LEU A 80 10.17 -2.48 4.36
CA LEU A 80 8.92 -2.47 5.13
C LEU A 80 7.97 -3.58 4.65
N ALA A 81 7.82 -3.74 3.34
CA ALA A 81 7.02 -4.80 2.73
C ALA A 81 7.55 -6.20 3.09
N GLU A 82 8.87 -6.39 3.08
CA GLU A 82 9.50 -7.66 3.48
C GLU A 82 9.26 -7.97 4.96
N ALA A 83 9.28 -6.97 5.84
CA ALA A 83 8.95 -7.15 7.25
C ALA A 83 7.47 -7.51 7.45
N ILE A 84 6.55 -6.90 6.70
CA ILE A 84 5.12 -7.22 6.75
C ILE A 84 4.86 -8.65 6.26
N LYS A 85 5.50 -9.06 5.14
CA LYS A 85 5.48 -10.45 4.66
C LYS A 85 5.98 -11.42 5.72
N LEU A 86 7.10 -11.07 6.35
CA LEU A 86 7.70 -11.89 7.39
C LEU A 86 6.72 -12.11 8.56
N LEU A 87 5.96 -11.10 8.98
CA LEU A 87 4.96 -11.25 10.03
C LEU A 87 3.74 -12.08 9.56
N TYR A 88 3.29 -11.88 8.33
CA TYR A 88 2.12 -12.57 7.76
C TYR A 88 2.36 -14.06 7.49
N ASP A 89 3.54 -14.41 6.98
CA ASP A 89 3.89 -15.78 6.57
C ASP A 89 4.32 -16.66 7.76
N THR A 90 4.27 -16.16 9.00
CA THR A 90 4.80 -16.90 10.14
C THR A 90 3.96 -18.11 10.55
N GLU A 91 4.62 -19.27 10.62
CA GLU A 91 4.09 -20.46 11.30
C GLU A 91 4.00 -20.27 12.83
N ALA A 92 4.71 -19.27 13.35
CA ALA A 92 4.58 -18.83 14.73
C ALA A 92 3.19 -18.21 14.91
N ARG A 93 2.27 -18.97 15.53
CA ARG A 93 0.85 -18.63 15.81
C ARG A 93 0.61 -17.34 16.62
N GLU A 94 1.61 -16.48 16.77
CA GLU A 94 1.54 -15.21 17.49
C GLU A 94 0.97 -14.07 16.62
N TRP A 95 1.04 -14.17 15.28
CA TRP A 95 0.42 -13.21 14.36
C TRP A 95 -0.74 -13.84 13.60
N THR A 96 -1.90 -13.23 13.73
CA THR A 96 -3.05 -13.50 12.87
C THR A 96 -3.05 -12.57 11.65
N ALA A 97 -3.81 -12.92 10.63
CA ALA A 97 -4.03 -12.03 9.50
C ALA A 97 -4.60 -10.68 9.97
N ASP A 98 -5.56 -10.70 10.90
CA ASP A 98 -6.17 -9.50 11.47
C ASP A 98 -5.17 -8.62 12.24
N ASP A 99 -4.20 -9.22 12.94
CA ASP A 99 -3.12 -8.46 13.58
C ASP A 99 -2.28 -7.69 12.54
N VAL A 100 -1.94 -8.34 11.43
CA VAL A 100 -1.13 -7.73 10.36
C VAL A 100 -1.92 -6.66 9.62
N ILE A 101 -3.22 -6.88 9.36
CA ILE A 101 -4.08 -5.87 8.74
C ILE A 101 -4.26 -4.67 9.67
N SER A 102 -4.42 -4.89 10.98
CA SER A 102 -4.49 -3.82 11.97
C SER A 102 -3.19 -3.01 12.01
N LEU A 103 -2.04 -3.69 11.91
CA LEU A 103 -0.72 -3.03 11.84
C LEU A 103 -0.58 -2.17 10.57
N LEU A 104 -1.09 -2.64 9.43
CA LEU A 104 -1.12 -1.89 8.17
C LEU A 104 -2.04 -0.66 8.25
N ASP A 105 -3.22 -0.80 8.85
CA ASP A 105 -4.13 0.33 9.08
C ASP A 105 -3.46 1.41 9.94
N GLU A 106 -2.80 1.01 11.04
CA GLU A 106 -2.07 1.95 11.90
C GLU A 106 -0.85 2.59 11.23
N LEU A 107 -0.11 1.84 10.39
CA LEU A 107 0.99 2.41 9.60
C LEU A 107 0.51 3.53 8.69
N SER A 108 -0.62 3.33 8.01
CA SER A 108 -1.17 4.27 7.02
C SER A 108 -1.56 5.64 7.58
N VAL A 109 -1.57 5.80 8.91
CA VAL A 109 -1.91 7.05 9.61
C VAL A 109 -0.77 7.59 10.49
N VAL A 110 0.41 6.97 10.46
CA VAL A 110 1.56 7.34 11.30
C VAL A 110 2.70 7.96 10.47
N PRO A 111 3.19 9.17 10.81
CA PRO A 111 2.71 10.06 11.87
C PRO A 111 1.48 10.87 11.45
N ARG A 112 1.14 10.84 10.16
CA ARG A 112 -0.02 11.46 9.52
C ARG A 112 -0.52 10.50 8.44
N GLU A 113 -1.72 10.74 7.93
CA GLU A 113 -2.29 9.99 6.81
C GLU A 113 -1.32 9.95 5.63
N TRP A 114 -1.03 8.73 5.16
CA TRP A 114 -0.18 8.48 4.01
C TRP A 114 -0.92 8.78 2.72
N LEU A 115 -0.18 9.15 1.68
CA LEU A 115 -0.73 9.19 0.34
C LEU A 115 -1.19 7.78 -0.08
N LEU A 116 -2.40 7.69 -0.64
CA LEU A 116 -2.96 6.42 -1.10
C LEU A 116 -2.07 5.74 -2.14
N GLU A 117 -1.33 6.51 -2.97
CA GLU A 117 -0.34 5.94 -3.89
C GLU A 117 0.75 5.15 -3.15
N ASN A 118 1.24 5.68 -2.03
CA ASN A 118 2.29 5.03 -1.24
C ASN A 118 1.76 3.80 -0.49
N SER A 119 0.51 3.87 0.01
CA SER A 119 -0.18 2.73 0.59
C SER A 119 -0.41 1.62 -0.45
N ALA A 120 -0.87 1.97 -1.66
CA ALA A 120 -1.06 1.04 -2.76
C ALA A 120 0.26 0.34 -3.15
N ARG A 121 1.35 1.11 -3.29
CA ARG A 121 2.68 0.57 -3.58
C ARG A 121 3.17 -0.38 -2.48
N LEU A 122 2.98 -0.03 -1.20
CA LEU A 122 3.31 -0.94 -0.11
C LEU A 122 2.50 -2.25 -0.17
N LEU A 123 1.21 -2.18 -0.48
CA LEU A 123 0.34 -3.37 -0.57
C LEU A 123 0.75 -4.29 -1.73
N ILE A 124 1.06 -3.72 -2.90
CA ILE A 124 1.60 -4.49 -4.04
C ILE A 124 2.89 -5.20 -3.64
N LEU A 125 3.82 -4.46 -3.01
CA LEU A 125 5.10 -5.02 -2.57
C LEU A 125 4.93 -6.06 -1.47
N SER A 126 3.92 -5.96 -0.62
CA SER A 126 3.62 -6.91 0.45
C SER A 126 3.03 -8.22 -0.07
N GLY A 127 2.60 -8.28 -1.34
CA GLY A 127 2.21 -9.51 -2.01
C GLY A 127 0.71 -9.81 -1.97
N ASN A 128 0.30 -10.78 -2.79
CA ASN A 128 -1.10 -11.01 -3.15
C ASN A 128 -2.00 -11.36 -1.97
N SER A 129 -1.54 -12.21 -1.06
CA SER A 129 -2.31 -12.66 0.10
C SER A 129 -2.62 -11.50 1.04
N ILE A 130 -1.61 -10.69 1.37
CA ILE A 130 -1.73 -9.54 2.26
C ILE A 130 -2.58 -8.46 1.61
N CYS A 131 -2.30 -8.11 0.36
CA CYS A 131 -3.06 -7.12 -0.40
C CYS A 131 -4.54 -7.51 -0.48
N PHE A 132 -4.84 -8.76 -0.87
CA PHE A 132 -6.21 -9.25 -0.90
C PHE A 132 -6.89 -9.18 0.47
N THR A 133 -6.22 -9.65 1.53
CA THR A 133 -6.81 -9.69 2.88
C THR A 133 -7.08 -8.28 3.42
N PHE A 134 -6.18 -7.33 3.17
CA PHE A 134 -6.37 -5.92 3.51
C PHE A 134 -7.60 -5.34 2.81
N LEU A 135 -7.68 -5.50 1.48
CA LEU A 135 -8.80 -5.01 0.68
C LEU A 135 -10.13 -5.69 1.06
N ALA A 136 -10.10 -6.99 1.32
CA ALA A 136 -11.27 -7.77 1.75
C ALA A 136 -11.78 -7.30 3.12
N SER A 137 -10.88 -6.98 4.06
CA SER A 137 -11.24 -6.34 5.33
C SER A 137 -12.01 -5.03 5.11
N LYS A 138 -11.60 -4.17 4.17
CA LYS A 138 -12.34 -2.94 3.84
C LYS A 138 -13.72 -3.24 3.26
N ALA A 139 -13.82 -4.23 2.37
CA ALA A 139 -15.09 -4.66 1.77
C ALA A 139 -16.09 -5.17 2.82
N VAL A 140 -15.65 -6.07 3.71
CA VAL A 140 -16.50 -6.65 4.78
C VAL A 140 -16.97 -5.57 5.76
N ASN A 141 -16.15 -4.56 6.03
CA ASN A 141 -16.49 -3.43 6.89
C ASN A 141 -17.36 -2.36 6.21
N GLY A 142 -17.86 -2.61 4.99
CA GLY A 142 -18.72 -1.66 4.25
C GLY A 142 -18.01 -0.39 3.77
N ARG A 143 -16.67 -0.36 3.75
CA ARG A 143 -15.85 0.80 3.39
C ARG A 143 -15.64 0.92 1.88
N ALA A 144 -16.74 0.85 1.11
CA ALA A 144 -16.70 0.76 -0.35
C ALA A 144 -16.00 1.95 -1.03
N LEU A 145 -16.20 3.17 -0.51
CA LEU A 145 -15.56 4.37 -1.07
C LEU A 145 -14.05 4.40 -0.82
N GLU A 146 -13.60 4.07 0.39
CA GLU A 146 -12.17 3.97 0.74
C GLU A 146 -11.49 2.90 -0.12
N LEU A 147 -12.13 1.73 -0.23
CA LEU A 147 -11.68 0.62 -1.04
C LEU A 147 -11.61 1.00 -2.53
N ALA A 148 -12.61 1.70 -3.06
CA ALA A 148 -12.63 2.12 -4.46
C ALA A 148 -11.48 3.08 -4.79
N ARG A 149 -11.23 4.07 -3.92
CA ARG A 149 -10.08 4.97 -4.08
C ARG A 149 -8.77 4.20 -4.06
N LEU A 150 -8.60 3.28 -3.10
CA LEU A 150 -7.41 2.46 -3.01
C LEU A 150 -7.22 1.56 -4.26
N MET A 151 -8.30 1.01 -4.82
CA MET A 151 -8.24 0.28 -6.08
C MET A 151 -7.74 1.14 -7.24
N VAL A 152 -8.22 2.38 -7.37
CA VAL A 152 -7.71 3.31 -8.40
C VAL A 152 -6.21 3.56 -8.20
N PHE A 153 -5.75 3.78 -6.97
CA PHE A 153 -4.32 3.95 -6.71
C PHE A 153 -3.50 2.68 -6.97
N LEU A 154 -4.04 1.48 -6.75
CA LEU A 154 -3.39 0.23 -7.17
C LEU A 154 -3.21 0.19 -8.70
N THR A 155 -4.23 0.58 -9.47
CA THR A 155 -4.11 0.66 -10.94
C THR A 155 -3.11 1.73 -11.39
N LEU A 156 -3.09 2.89 -10.72
CA LEU A 156 -2.14 3.96 -11.00
C LEU A 156 -0.70 3.51 -10.76
N VAL A 157 -0.45 2.83 -9.64
CA VAL A 157 0.87 2.27 -9.34
C VAL A 157 1.24 1.17 -10.34
N CYS A 158 0.28 0.34 -10.79
CA CYS A 158 0.57 -0.63 -11.84
C CYS A 158 1.03 0.04 -13.14
N GLU A 159 0.40 1.14 -13.53
CA GLU A 159 0.82 1.90 -14.72
C GLU A 159 2.19 2.58 -14.53
N LYS A 160 2.39 3.28 -13.41
CA LYS A 160 3.63 4.03 -13.14
C LYS A 160 4.86 3.13 -12.98
N ASP A 161 4.70 2.04 -12.24
CA ASP A 161 5.80 1.14 -11.87
C ASP A 161 5.88 -0.07 -12.81
N LEU A 162 5.10 -0.08 -13.90
CA LEU A 162 5.05 -1.13 -14.93
C LEU A 162 4.68 -2.52 -14.41
N TYR A 163 3.81 -2.59 -13.40
CA TYR A 163 3.19 -3.86 -12.99
C TYR A 163 2.07 -4.27 -13.94
N CYS A 164 1.74 -5.56 -13.93
CA CYS A 164 0.72 -6.13 -14.80
C CYS A 164 -0.70 -5.62 -14.45
N MET A 165 -1.37 -4.92 -15.38
CA MET A 165 -2.73 -4.42 -15.15
C MET A 165 -3.78 -5.54 -14.99
N ASP A 166 -3.57 -6.69 -15.65
CA ASP A 166 -4.41 -7.88 -15.47
C ASP A 166 -4.44 -8.35 -14.01
N TRP A 167 -3.35 -8.17 -13.26
CA TRP A 167 -3.32 -8.45 -11.83
C TRP A 167 -4.30 -7.56 -11.06
N ALA A 168 -4.35 -6.25 -11.34
CA ALA A 168 -5.23 -5.31 -10.66
C ALA A 168 -6.71 -5.65 -10.93
N VAL A 169 -7.04 -6.00 -12.18
CA VAL A 169 -8.39 -6.44 -12.55
C VAL A 169 -8.76 -7.75 -11.84
N LYS A 170 -7.86 -8.76 -11.85
CA LYS A 170 -8.08 -10.02 -11.12
C LYS A 170 -8.23 -9.81 -9.62
N MET A 171 -7.49 -8.87 -9.03
CA MET A 171 -7.65 -8.49 -7.63
C MET A 171 -9.05 -7.89 -7.39
N MET A 172 -9.47 -6.94 -8.22
CA MET A 172 -10.82 -6.36 -8.14
C MET A 172 -11.92 -7.40 -8.27
N GLN A 173 -11.78 -8.37 -9.18
CA GLN A 173 -12.71 -9.48 -9.33
C GLN A 173 -12.80 -10.34 -8.07
N LYS A 174 -11.67 -10.63 -7.41
CA LYS A 174 -11.67 -11.35 -6.13
C LYS A 174 -12.39 -10.56 -5.05
N ILE A 175 -12.17 -9.26 -4.97
CA ILE A 175 -12.84 -8.37 -4.02
C ILE A 175 -14.34 -8.26 -4.30
N CYS A 176 -14.76 -8.21 -5.56
CA CYS A 176 -16.18 -8.24 -5.92
C CYS A 176 -16.90 -9.49 -5.37
N LYS A 177 -16.20 -10.63 -5.28
CA LYS A 177 -16.75 -11.88 -4.71
C LYS A 177 -16.88 -11.85 -3.18
N VAL A 178 -16.21 -10.92 -2.49
CA VAL A 178 -16.29 -10.77 -1.03
C VAL A 178 -17.61 -10.12 -0.62
N PHE A 179 -18.15 -9.21 -1.43
CA PHE A 179 -19.45 -8.58 -1.15
C PHE A 179 -20.59 -9.60 -1.20
N ALA A 180 -21.45 -9.52 -0.17
CA ALA A 180 -22.50 -10.50 0.06
C ALA A 180 -23.63 -10.35 -0.97
N THR A 181 -23.98 -9.11 -1.33
CA THR A 181 -25.12 -8.83 -2.20
C THR A 181 -24.70 -8.27 -3.57
N PRO A 182 -25.48 -8.52 -4.63
CA PRO A 182 -25.28 -7.85 -5.92
C PRO A 182 -25.36 -6.32 -5.84
N GLY A 183 -26.18 -5.79 -4.93
CA GLY A 183 -26.30 -4.35 -4.70
C GLY A 183 -25.01 -3.73 -4.16
N GLU A 184 -24.38 -4.36 -3.17
CA GLU A 184 -23.07 -3.94 -2.65
C GLU A 184 -21.98 -3.97 -3.72
N ARG A 185 -21.98 -5.02 -4.56
CA ARG A 185 -21.03 -5.14 -5.68
C ARG A 185 -21.21 -3.99 -6.67
N ASN A 186 -22.45 -3.74 -7.10
CA ASN A 186 -22.74 -2.66 -8.04
C ASN A 186 -22.38 -1.30 -7.46
N ASN A 187 -22.68 -1.06 -6.18
CA ASN A 187 -22.27 0.16 -5.48
C ASN A 187 -20.74 0.32 -5.48
N PHE A 188 -19.99 -0.74 -5.15
CA PHE A 188 -18.53 -0.70 -5.18
C PHE A 188 -17.97 -0.41 -6.58
N LEU A 189 -18.48 -1.08 -7.62
CA LEU A 189 -18.08 -0.82 -9.01
C LEU A 189 -18.33 0.64 -9.40
N GLN A 190 -19.50 1.18 -9.06
CA GLN A 190 -19.81 2.59 -9.29
C GLN A 190 -18.89 3.53 -8.50
N CYS A 191 -18.52 3.18 -7.26
CA CYS A 191 -17.53 3.94 -6.50
C CYS A 191 -16.16 3.95 -7.18
N VAL A 192 -15.73 2.87 -7.85
CA VAL A 192 -14.46 2.82 -8.59
C VAL A 192 -14.49 3.78 -9.78
N GLU A 193 -15.55 3.73 -10.59
CA GLU A 193 -15.71 4.67 -11.73
C GLU A 193 -15.74 6.13 -11.27
N ASN A 194 -16.50 6.39 -10.21
CA ASN A 194 -16.55 7.72 -9.62
C ASN A 194 -15.16 8.12 -9.10
N ALA A 195 -14.40 7.22 -8.46
CA ALA A 195 -13.07 7.53 -7.95
C ALA A 195 -12.10 7.91 -9.08
N PHE A 196 -12.11 7.19 -10.22
CA PHE A 196 -11.34 7.59 -11.40
C PHE A 196 -11.72 8.99 -11.88
N ALA A 197 -13.02 9.27 -12.03
CA ALA A 197 -13.51 10.55 -12.50
C ALA A 197 -13.11 11.71 -11.58
N HIS A 198 -13.27 11.55 -10.26
CA HIS A 198 -12.89 12.58 -9.29
C HIS A 198 -11.38 12.83 -9.31
N MET A 199 -10.56 11.77 -9.30
CA MET A 199 -9.11 11.91 -9.35
C MET A 199 -8.62 12.57 -10.65
N ALA A 200 -9.25 12.25 -11.78
CA ALA A 200 -8.94 12.87 -13.05
C ALA A 200 -9.24 14.37 -13.04
N MET A 201 -10.39 14.76 -12.46
CA MET A 201 -10.76 16.16 -12.29
C MET A 201 -9.81 16.90 -11.35
N ASP A 202 -9.44 16.30 -10.22
CA ASP A 202 -8.50 16.90 -9.26
C ASP A 202 -7.12 17.14 -9.91
N MET A 203 -6.60 16.15 -10.66
CA MET A 203 -5.33 16.29 -11.37
C MET A 203 -5.41 17.28 -12.53
N LEU A 204 -6.52 17.33 -13.27
CA LEU A 204 -6.74 18.32 -14.32
C LEU A 204 -6.78 19.74 -13.74
N GLN A 205 -7.45 19.94 -12.61
CA GLN A 205 -7.46 21.23 -11.92
C GLN A 205 -6.05 21.64 -11.48
N ALA A 206 -5.24 20.70 -10.97
CA ALA A 206 -3.86 20.95 -10.61
C ALA A 206 -3.01 21.39 -11.82
N VAL A 207 -3.20 20.75 -12.99
CA VAL A 207 -2.54 21.14 -14.25
C VAL A 207 -2.96 22.55 -14.69
N LEU A 208 -4.26 22.85 -14.63
CA LEU A 208 -4.79 24.16 -15.04
C LEU A 208 -4.41 25.30 -14.10
N ALA A 209 -4.13 25.01 -12.82
CA ALA A 209 -3.74 26.00 -11.83
C ALA A 209 -2.33 26.57 -12.05
N GLY A 210 -1.49 25.92 -12.87
CA GLY A 210 -0.24 26.48 -13.41
C GLY A 210 0.73 27.00 -12.36
N ASP A 211 1.34 26.10 -11.58
CA ASP A 211 2.51 26.44 -10.77
C ASP A 211 3.79 26.08 -11.55
N ARG A 212 4.62 27.08 -11.84
CA ARG A 212 5.67 27.03 -12.88
C ARG A 212 6.76 25.97 -12.68
N ASP A 213 6.90 25.43 -11.47
CA ASP A 213 7.82 24.32 -11.14
C ASP A 213 7.12 22.95 -11.03
N ALA A 214 5.77 22.90 -11.06
CA ALA A 214 4.94 21.69 -10.88
C ALA A 214 4.11 21.31 -12.12
N GLU A 215 4.13 22.13 -13.18
CA GLU A 215 3.38 21.89 -14.43
C GLU A 215 3.74 20.54 -15.07
N ASP A 216 5.03 20.19 -15.16
CA ASP A 216 5.44 18.91 -15.73
C ASP A 216 4.97 17.73 -14.88
N SER A 217 5.16 17.79 -13.55
CA SER A 217 4.78 16.70 -12.64
C SER A 217 3.26 16.47 -12.60
N SER A 218 2.47 17.55 -12.57
CA SER A 218 1.01 17.46 -12.56
C SER A 218 0.47 16.88 -13.88
N PHE A 219 1.03 17.29 -15.02
CA PHE A 219 0.66 16.74 -16.32
C PHE A 219 1.00 15.26 -16.43
N PHE A 220 2.20 14.85 -16.02
CA PHE A 220 2.58 13.44 -16.01
C PHE A 220 1.68 12.60 -15.09
N ASN A 221 1.30 13.12 -13.91
CA ASN A 221 0.38 12.43 -13.03
C ASN A 221 -0.99 12.20 -13.68
N LEU A 222 -1.55 13.22 -14.34
CA LEU A 222 -2.80 13.09 -15.09
C LEU A 222 -2.65 12.08 -16.25
N PHE A 223 -1.56 12.16 -17.01
CA PHE A 223 -1.26 11.23 -18.10
C PHE A 223 -1.22 9.78 -17.62
N HIS A 224 -0.50 9.49 -16.53
CA HIS A 224 -0.46 8.16 -15.95
C HIS A 224 -1.82 7.69 -15.44
N LEU A 225 -2.64 8.57 -14.86
CA LEU A 225 -3.99 8.22 -14.43
C LEU A 225 -4.90 7.84 -15.61
N MET A 226 -4.84 8.60 -16.71
CA MET A 226 -5.62 8.31 -17.93
C MET A 226 -5.19 6.99 -18.58
N ASN A 227 -3.89 6.72 -18.65
CA ASN A 227 -3.41 5.43 -19.14
C ASN A 227 -3.79 4.28 -18.21
N ALA A 228 -3.66 4.46 -16.89
CA ALA A 228 -4.08 3.46 -15.91
C ALA A 228 -5.57 3.13 -16.08
N GLN A 229 -6.42 4.15 -16.20
CA GLN A 229 -7.85 3.98 -16.43
C GLN A 229 -8.11 3.24 -17.75
N ALA A 230 -7.49 3.64 -18.86
CA ALA A 230 -7.69 3.01 -20.16
C ALA A 230 -7.22 1.55 -20.17
N SER A 231 -6.03 1.28 -19.64
CA SER A 231 -5.46 -0.07 -19.51
C SER A 231 -6.33 -0.96 -18.62
N PHE A 232 -6.81 -0.43 -17.49
CA PHE A 232 -7.68 -1.15 -16.56
C PHE A 232 -9.00 -1.56 -17.22
N HIS A 233 -9.67 -0.64 -17.92
CA HIS A 233 -10.91 -0.92 -18.63
C HIS A 233 -10.72 -1.86 -19.81
N LYS A 234 -9.60 -1.75 -20.53
CA LYS A 234 -9.23 -2.67 -21.61
C LYS A 234 -9.12 -4.11 -21.10
N GLU A 235 -8.47 -4.33 -19.96
CA GLU A 235 -8.36 -5.66 -19.35
C GLU A 235 -9.73 -6.19 -18.86
N ILE A 236 -10.61 -5.32 -18.34
CA ILE A 236 -12.00 -5.71 -18.04
C ILE A 236 -12.73 -6.17 -19.30
N LEU A 237 -12.62 -5.43 -20.41
CA LEU A 237 -13.25 -5.77 -21.69
C LEU A 237 -12.72 -7.11 -22.24
N TYR A 238 -11.42 -7.38 -22.14
CA TYR A 238 -10.88 -8.67 -22.54
C TYR A 238 -11.47 -9.82 -21.72
N LEU A 239 -11.64 -9.65 -20.42
CA LEU A 239 -12.24 -10.67 -19.57
C LEU A 239 -13.73 -10.89 -19.87
N THR A 240 -14.50 -9.83 -20.14
CA THR A 240 -15.91 -9.98 -20.50
C THR A 240 -16.09 -10.63 -21.87
N MET A 241 -15.26 -10.26 -22.85
CA MET A 241 -15.29 -10.85 -24.20
C MET A 241 -14.75 -12.29 -24.23
N GLY A 242 -13.76 -12.61 -23.40
CA GLY A 242 -13.22 -13.97 -23.27
C GLY A 242 -14.17 -14.92 -22.54
N ALA A 243 -14.94 -14.43 -21.56
CA ALA A 243 -15.94 -15.22 -20.84
C ALA A 243 -17.11 -15.68 -21.71
N THR A 244 -17.36 -15.03 -22.85
CA THR A 244 -18.36 -15.46 -23.84
C THR A 244 -17.90 -16.59 -24.77
N THR A 245 -16.65 -17.05 -24.66
CA THR A 245 -16.08 -18.12 -25.53
C THR A 245 -15.87 -19.48 -24.86
N THR A 246 -16.43 -19.69 -23.65
CA THR A 246 -16.46 -20.98 -22.94
C THR A 246 -17.87 -21.31 -22.49
#